data_AF-A0A7S0F122-F1
#
_entry.id   AF-A0A7S0F122-F1
#
_cell.length_a   1.000
_cell.length_b   1.000
_cell.length_c   1.000
_cell.angle_alpha   90.00
_cell.angle_beta   90.00
_cell.angle_gamma   90.00
#
_symmetry.space_group_name_H-M   'P 1'
#
loop_
_entity.id
_entity.type
_entity.pdbx_description
1 polymer ?
#
loop_
_entity_poly.entity_id
_entity_poly.type
_entity_poly.pdbx_seq_one_letter_code
_entity_poly.pdbx_strand_id
1 'polypeptide(L)'
;RRLSKVAVGMNPSLFDAHAIANIFHALAVLNVEDHELLGHVATTLLRSRQTMMQVKDFNAQALSNIAWSIAVLKISDPTLNRWICSSCLSQISSMDGNALSQLHQYILAIEVEHLVEKR
;
A
#
# COMPACT_ATOMS: atom_id res chain seq x y z
N ARG A 1 -7.20 24.23 -5.81
CA ARG A 1 -6.93 23.45 -4.57
C ARG A 1 -6.77 22.00 -4.99
N ARG A 2 -5.64 21.34 -4.70
CA ARG A 2 -5.50 19.90 -4.98
C ARG A 2 -6.44 19.14 -4.04
N LEU A 3 -7.15 18.13 -4.56
CA LEU A 3 -8.04 17.28 -3.77
C LEU A 3 -7.30 16.59 -2.61
N SER A 4 -5.98 16.36 -2.75
CA SER A 4 -5.15 15.80 -1.68
C SER A 4 -5.19 16.62 -0.38
N LYS A 5 -5.19 17.95 -0.45
CA LYS A 5 -5.32 18.80 0.75
C LYS A 5 -6.66 18.66 1.47
N VAL A 6 -7.73 18.36 0.72
CA VAL A 6 -9.05 18.11 1.32
C VAL A 6 -9.05 16.72 1.95
N ALA A 7 -8.50 15.72 1.26
CA ALA A 7 -8.39 14.35 1.76
C ALA A 7 -7.58 14.25 3.06
N VAL A 8 -6.46 14.96 3.18
CA VAL A 8 -5.66 15.00 4.42
C VAL A 8 -6.40 15.63 5.60
N GLY A 9 -7.38 16.50 5.34
CA GLY A 9 -8.25 17.09 6.36
C GLY A 9 -9.43 16.19 6.78
N MET A 10 -9.65 15.07 6.09
CA MET A 10 -10.70 14.12 6.42
C MET A 10 -10.24 13.15 7.52
N ASN A 11 -11.17 12.42 8.12
CA ASN A 11 -10.81 11.29 8.97
C ASN A 11 -10.28 10.16 8.08
N PRO A 12 -9.06 9.62 8.33
CA PRO A 12 -8.52 8.50 7.57
C PRO A 12 -9.49 7.30 7.48
N SER A 13 -10.31 7.05 8.50
CA SER A 13 -11.27 5.94 8.52
C SER A 13 -12.36 6.02 7.45
N LEU A 14 -12.49 7.15 6.76
CA LEU A 14 -13.45 7.33 5.66
C LEU A 14 -12.97 6.70 4.34
N PHE A 15 -11.70 6.32 4.26
CA PHE A 15 -11.13 5.64 3.10
C PHE A 15 -11.17 4.13 3.32
N ASP A 16 -11.94 3.41 2.50
CA ASP A 16 -11.97 1.96 2.50
C ASP A 16 -10.74 1.37 1.78
N ALA A 17 -10.62 0.04 1.84
CA ALA A 17 -9.51 -0.71 1.23
C ALA A 17 -9.33 -0.43 -0.28
N HIS A 18 -10.44 -0.28 -1.02
CA HIS A 18 -10.41 -0.01 -2.46
C HIS A 18 -9.97 1.44 -2.73
N ALA A 19 -10.49 2.39 -1.98
CA ALA A 19 -10.12 3.80 -2.07
C ALA A 19 -8.63 3.99 -1.79
N ILE A 20 -8.10 3.33 -0.77
CA ILE A 20 -6.67 3.38 -0.43
C ILE A 20 -5.82 2.78 -1.55
N ALA A 21 -6.17 1.59 -2.03
CA ALA A 21 -5.43 0.96 -3.12
C ALA A 21 -5.43 1.82 -4.39
N ASN A 22 -6.56 2.46 -4.71
CA ASN A 22 -6.67 3.37 -5.85
C ASN A 22 -5.86 4.65 -5.67
N ILE A 23 -5.77 5.20 -4.45
CA ILE A 23 -4.93 6.36 -4.15
C ILE A 23 -3.45 6.01 -4.37
N PHE A 24 -2.98 4.90 -3.78
CA PHE A 24 -1.61 4.42 -3.98
C PHE A 24 -1.31 4.21 -5.47
N HIS A 25 -2.18 3.48 -6.17
CA HIS A 25 -1.99 3.15 -7.57
C HIS A 25 -2.01 4.40 -8.47
N ALA A 26 -2.94 5.33 -8.26
CA ALA A 26 -3.00 6.55 -9.05
C ALA A 26 -1.76 7.43 -8.86
N LEU A 27 -1.28 7.57 -7.62
CA LEU A 27 -0.06 8.32 -7.34
C LEU A 27 1.17 7.66 -7.98
N ALA A 28 1.27 6.33 -7.94
CA ALA A 28 2.35 5.58 -8.57
C ALA A 28 2.31 5.68 -10.11
N VAL A 29 1.15 5.47 -10.73
CA VAL A 29 0.98 5.59 -12.20
C VAL A 29 1.33 6.99 -12.71
N LEU A 30 0.99 8.02 -11.93
CA LEU A 30 1.29 9.42 -12.27
C LEU A 30 2.69 9.87 -11.81
N ASN A 31 3.45 9.00 -11.14
CA ASN A 31 4.74 9.32 -10.51
C ASN A 31 4.69 10.58 -9.64
N VAL A 32 3.66 10.68 -8.79
CA VAL A 32 3.44 11.80 -7.88
C VAL A 32 3.76 11.37 -6.46
N GLU A 33 4.82 11.95 -5.89
CA GLU A 33 5.19 11.78 -4.49
C GLU A 33 4.37 12.73 -3.59
N ASP A 34 3.18 12.28 -3.17
CA ASP A 34 2.35 12.96 -2.17
C ASP A 34 2.47 12.26 -0.81
N HIS A 35 3.61 12.43 -0.15
CA HIS A 35 3.91 11.76 1.13
C HIS A 35 2.91 12.10 2.24
N GLU A 36 2.33 13.30 2.21
CA GLU A 36 1.33 13.74 3.19
C GLU A 36 0.05 12.91 3.04
N LEU A 37 -0.48 12.80 1.82
CA LEU A 37 -1.64 11.96 1.55
C LEU A 37 -1.36 10.47 1.80
N LEU A 38 -0.23 9.96 1.31
CA LEU A 38 0.17 8.56 1.49
C LEU A 38 0.32 8.19 2.96
N GLY A 39 1.01 9.03 3.75
CA GLY A 39 1.15 8.84 5.19
C GLY A 39 -0.21 8.89 5.88
N HIS A 40 -1.07 9.85 5.51
CA HIS A 40 -2.42 9.98 6.07
C HIS A 40 -3.25 8.71 5.85
N VAL A 41 -3.34 8.21 4.62
CA VAL A 41 -4.11 6.98 4.34
C VAL A 41 -3.42 5.73 4.89
N ALA A 42 -2.10 5.66 4.95
CA ALA A 42 -1.38 4.54 5.55
C ALA A 42 -1.64 4.41 7.06
N THR A 43 -2.01 5.50 7.75
CA THR A 43 -2.39 5.41 9.17
C THR A 43 -3.59 4.49 9.42
N THR A 44 -4.50 4.35 8.44
CA THR A 44 -5.63 3.41 8.51
C THR A 44 -5.19 1.95 8.52
N LEU A 45 -4.06 1.67 7.85
CA LEU A 45 -3.46 0.35 7.74
C LEU A 45 -2.66 0.00 9.01
N LEU A 46 -2.04 1.01 9.66
CA LEU A 46 -0.97 0.79 10.64
C LEU A 46 -1.31 1.12 12.10
N ARG A 47 -2.37 1.88 12.43
CA ARG A 47 -2.66 2.20 13.84
C ARG A 47 -3.22 0.98 14.62
N SER A 48 -2.47 0.53 15.63
CA SER A 48 -2.81 -0.57 16.55
C SER A 48 -3.66 -0.07 17.74
N ARG A 49 -4.76 -0.74 18.13
CA ARG A 49 -4.83 -2.09 18.76
C ARG A 49 -5.58 -3.18 17.97
N GLN A 50 -6.30 -2.80 16.94
CA GLN A 50 -6.88 -3.63 15.90
C GLN A 50 -6.86 -2.69 14.71
N THR A 51 -6.12 -3.01 13.66
CA THR A 51 -6.13 -2.17 12.45
C THR A 51 -7.58 -1.89 12.06
N MET A 52 -7.93 -0.63 11.74
CA MET A 52 -9.32 -0.30 11.36
C MET A 52 -9.77 -1.13 10.16
N MET A 53 -8.82 -1.52 9.31
CA MET A 53 -9.01 -2.56 8.30
C MET A 53 -8.13 -3.78 8.58
N GLN A 54 -8.72 -4.94 8.41
CA GLN A 54 -8.05 -6.23 8.44
C GLN A 54 -7.70 -6.68 7.03
N VAL A 55 -6.77 -7.63 6.91
CA VAL A 55 -6.36 -8.16 5.61
C VAL A 55 -7.55 -8.68 4.80
N LYS A 56 -8.55 -9.28 5.45
CA LYS A 56 -9.79 -9.76 4.83
C LYS A 56 -10.63 -8.67 4.15
N ASP A 57 -10.40 -7.40 4.48
CA ASP A 57 -11.12 -6.26 3.89
C ASP A 57 -10.50 -5.86 2.53
N PHE A 58 -9.31 -6.38 2.22
CA PHE A 58 -8.63 -6.21 0.95
C PHE A 58 -8.79 -7.47 0.09
N ASN A 59 -9.07 -7.29 -1.19
CA ASN A 59 -8.92 -8.37 -2.16
C ASN A 59 -7.47 -8.42 -2.69
N ALA A 60 -7.16 -9.49 -3.44
CA ALA A 60 -5.84 -9.72 -4.03
C ALA A 60 -5.33 -8.53 -4.85
N GLN A 61 -6.20 -7.92 -5.67
CA GLN A 61 -5.86 -6.78 -6.53
C GLN A 61 -5.53 -5.51 -5.72
N ALA A 62 -6.27 -5.24 -4.64
CA ALA A 62 -6.03 -4.09 -3.79
C ALA A 62 -4.66 -4.19 -3.11
N LEU A 63 -4.31 -5.38 -2.60
CA LEU A 63 -3.01 -5.63 -1.99
C LEU A 63 -1.87 -5.53 -3.00
N SER A 64 -2.02 -6.13 -4.18
CA SER A 64 -0.99 -6.09 -5.21
C SER A 64 -0.74 -4.66 -5.71
N ASN A 65 -1.81 -3.86 -5.86
CA ASN A 65 -1.71 -2.46 -6.25
C ASN A 65 -0.95 -1.63 -5.20
N ILE A 66 -1.22 -1.83 -3.90
CA ILE A 66 -0.49 -1.14 -2.83
C ILE A 66 0.98 -1.56 -2.84
N ALA A 67 1.27 -2.86 -2.93
CA ALA A 67 2.63 -3.39 -2.97
C ALA A 67 3.44 -2.80 -4.14
N TRP A 68 2.89 -2.85 -5.35
CA TRP A 68 3.52 -2.27 -6.53
C TRP A 68 3.74 -0.76 -6.38
N SER A 69 2.75 -0.03 -5.86
CA SER A 69 2.85 1.42 -5.69
C SER A 69 3.94 1.81 -4.70
N ILE A 70 4.11 1.04 -3.62
CA ILE A 70 5.21 1.21 -2.66
C ILE A 70 6.57 1.07 -3.35
N ALA A 71 6.73 0.08 -4.24
CA ALA A 71 7.95 -0.09 -5.01
C ALA A 71 8.20 1.06 -5.99
N VAL A 72 7.20 1.46 -6.78
CA VAL A 72 7.33 2.54 -7.77
C VAL A 72 7.65 3.87 -7.12
N LEU A 73 6.98 4.19 -6.01
CA LEU A 73 7.19 5.43 -5.25
C LEU A 73 8.36 5.34 -4.26
N LYS A 74 9.10 4.22 -4.25
CA LYS A 74 10.26 3.96 -3.38
C LYS A 74 9.98 4.26 -1.90
N ILE A 75 8.78 3.89 -1.42
CA ILE A 75 8.35 4.18 -0.05
C ILE A 75 9.13 3.29 0.93
N SER A 76 10.05 3.90 1.65
CA SER A 76 10.87 3.25 2.67
C SER A 76 10.26 3.37 4.07
N ASP A 77 9.09 2.76 4.29
CA ASP A 77 8.49 2.59 5.62
C ASP A 77 8.52 1.10 6.02
N PRO A 78 9.39 0.70 6.97
CA PRO A 78 9.52 -0.70 7.40
C PRO A 78 8.24 -1.30 7.96
N THR A 79 7.38 -0.48 8.56
CA THR A 79 6.12 -0.92 9.17
C THR A 79 5.07 -1.19 8.09
N LEU A 80 4.94 -0.28 7.13
CA LEU A 80 4.09 -0.45 5.96
C LEU A 80 4.55 -1.65 5.11
N ASN A 81 5.86 -1.75 4.86
CA ASN A 81 6.44 -2.86 4.11
C ASN A 81 6.18 -4.22 4.78
N ARG A 82 6.33 -4.30 6.11
CA ARG A 82 6.01 -5.53 6.83
C ARG A 82 4.53 -5.89 6.76
N TRP A 83 3.65 -4.90 6.90
CA TRP A 83 2.22 -5.10 6.82
C TRP A 83 1.79 -5.60 5.44
N ILE A 84 2.27 -4.97 4.36
CA ILE A 84 1.89 -5.36 2.99
C ILE A 84 2.46 -6.75 2.63
N CYS A 85 3.71 -7.05 3.01
CA CYS A 85 4.29 -8.38 2.83
C CYS A 85 3.43 -9.46 3.51
N SER A 86 3.11 -9.27 4.79
CA SER A 86 2.28 -10.23 5.54
C SER A 86 0.88 -10.39 4.92
N SER A 87 0.30 -9.29 4.46
CA SER A 87 -1.03 -9.28 3.86
C SER A 87 -1.06 -10.04 2.54
N CYS A 88 -0.11 -9.75 1.64
CA CYS A 88 0.06 -10.44 0.36
C CYS A 88 0.30 -11.94 0.56
N LEU A 89 1.16 -12.33 1.51
CA LEU A 89 1.43 -13.74 1.81
C LEU A 89 0.17 -14.49 2.27
N SER A 90 -0.67 -13.86 3.11
CA SER A 90 -1.89 -14.50 3.59
C SER A 90 -2.96 -14.72 2.51
N GLN A 91 -2.88 -13.98 1.40
CA GLN A 91 -3.83 -14.08 0.27
C GLN A 91 -3.18 -14.57 -1.02
N ILE A 92 -1.95 -15.09 -0.97
CA ILE A 92 -1.20 -15.45 -2.18
C ILE A 92 -1.92 -16.50 -3.04
N SER A 93 -2.69 -17.39 -2.40
CA SER A 93 -3.47 -18.44 -3.09
C SER A 93 -4.69 -17.91 -3.83
N SER A 94 -5.18 -16.70 -3.53
CA SER A 94 -6.30 -16.07 -4.22
C SER A 94 -5.85 -15.07 -5.32
N MET A 95 -4.54 -14.87 -5.49
CA MET A 95 -4.00 -13.94 -6.46
C MET A 95 -4.04 -14.52 -7.88
N ASP A 96 -4.50 -13.71 -8.82
CA ASP A 96 -4.40 -14.00 -10.25
C ASP A 96 -3.01 -13.65 -10.81
N GLY A 97 -2.77 -13.91 -12.10
CA GLY A 97 -1.49 -13.65 -12.74
C GLY A 97 -1.06 -12.18 -12.73
N ASN A 98 -2.01 -11.23 -12.72
CA ASN A 98 -1.69 -9.80 -12.66
C ASN A 98 -1.25 -9.41 -11.25
N ALA A 99 -1.98 -9.84 -10.23
CA ALA A 99 -1.64 -9.61 -8.83
C ALA A 99 -0.28 -10.22 -8.48
N LEU A 100 0.01 -11.43 -8.95
CA LEU A 100 1.32 -12.07 -8.76
C LEU A 100 2.46 -11.32 -9.47
N SER A 101 2.21 -10.78 -10.66
CA SER A 101 3.21 -9.98 -11.39
C SER A 101 3.56 -8.69 -10.66
N GLN A 102 2.56 -7.99 -10.12
CA GLN A 102 2.76 -6.79 -9.30
C GLN A 102 3.49 -7.10 -8.00
N LEU A 103 3.13 -8.20 -7.33
CA LEU A 103 3.83 -8.65 -6.13
C LEU A 103 5.30 -9.00 -6.41
N HIS A 104 5.58 -9.65 -7.54
CA HIS A 104 6.94 -9.96 -7.95
C HIS A 104 7.78 -8.69 -8.17
N GLN A 105 7.22 -7.68 -8.83
CA GLN A 105 7.89 -6.38 -9.01
C GLN A 105 8.20 -5.70 -7.68
N TYR A 106 7.27 -5.78 -6.72
CA TYR A 106 7.48 -5.28 -5.37
C TYR A 106 8.64 -6.01 -4.65
N ILE A 107 8.67 -7.34 -4.71
CA ILE A 107 9.74 -8.15 -4.10
C ILE A 107 11.09 -7.79 -4.70
N LEU A 108 11.20 -7.69 -6.03
CA LEU A 108 12.44 -7.29 -6.70
C LEU A 108 12.90 -5.90 -6.26
N ALA A 109 11.98 -4.94 -6.12
CA ALA A 109 12.32 -3.61 -5.64
C ALA A 109 12.87 -3.63 -4.20
N ILE A 110 12.28 -4.43 -3.31
CA ILE A 110 12.82 -4.59 -1.95
C ILE A 110 14.24 -5.20 -1.99
N GLU A 111 14.44 -6.25 -2.78
CA GLU A 111 15.71 -6.97 -2.85
C GLU A 111 16.84 -6.13 -3.44
N VAL A 112 16.54 -5.40 -4.53
CA VAL A 112 17.52 -4.60 -5.28
C VAL A 112 17.75 -3.23 -4.64
N GLU A 113 16.69 -2.57 -4.15
CA GLU A 113 16.77 -1.20 -3.62
C GLU A 113 16.88 -1.14 -2.08
N HIS A 114 16.90 -2.29 -1.41
CA HIS A 114 17.04 -2.40 0.05
C HIS A 114 15.96 -1.63 0.84
N LEU A 115 14.74 -1.53 0.28
CA LEU A 115 13.61 -0.84 0.90
C LEU A 115 13.13 -1.49 2.22
N VAL A 116 13.65 -2.67 2.55
CA VAL A 116 13.47 -3.35 3.84
C VAL A 116 14.82 -3.89 4.29
N GLU A 117 15.27 -3.54 5.50
CA GLU A 117 16.47 -4.12 6.10
C GLU A 117 16.35 -5.65 6.14
N LYS A 118 17.31 -6.35 5.51
CA LYS A 118 17.48 -7.79 5.69
C LYS A 118 17.83 -8.00 7.17
N ARG A 119 16.96 -8.71 7.89
CA ARG A 119 17.26 -9.16 9.27
C ARG A 119 18.48 -10.05 9.31
#